data_AF-A0A0N5A7N6-F1
#
_entry.id   AF-A0A0N5A7N6-F1
#
_cell.length_a   1.000
_cell.length_b   1.000
_cell.length_c   1.000
_cell.angle_alpha   90.00
_cell.angle_beta   90.00
_cell.angle_gamma   90.00
#
_symmetry.space_group_name_H-M   'P 1'
#
loop_
_entity.id
_entity.type
_entity.pdbx_description
1 polymer ?
#
loop_
_entity_poly.entity_id
_entity_poly.type
_entity_poly.pdbx_seq_one_letter_code
_entity_poly.pdbx_strand_id
1 'polypeptide(L)'
;MLREANGLKVRSVIYVVSGICSIIFNLIIAVVILSNRTLKKKMILHFFLSIGNGVNGISYLVCGIGYLGMLADNAFTNLITPWECLVTKPWPIIALYAGELPVITHFLISLELFIATFRPGIYRRYWRSFYKMIFGLSPWVFSSISLFSAFLSAARSTSRGTKTYEMCHLFDACGEFFGTGHMLGMALLYFLSSLLACCVFIKAVQVKATNPIDTRRHAVVVALNFFAFFLIAIPYVLIVLNGWSIISLTFGGECTLYSTYIYTSVINLPVYLSFRRDFWQQFLKVTFIRRNAVQSSINTSGFTQTRVIQVKSVVGAGLHEQNT
;
A
#
# COMPACT_ATOMS: atom_id res chain seq x y z
N MET A 1 -2.24 -35.53 -2.97
CA MET A 1 -0.94 -35.41 -2.27
C MET A 1 0.18 -34.79 -3.12
N LEU A 2 0.89 -35.52 -4.01
CA LEU A 2 2.06 -34.93 -4.75
C LEU A 2 1.72 -33.67 -5.58
N ARG A 3 0.54 -33.65 -6.23
CA ARG A 3 0.07 -32.50 -7.01
C ARG A 3 -0.23 -31.27 -6.14
N GLU A 4 -0.80 -31.49 -4.96
CA GLU A 4 -1.14 -30.44 -3.99
C GLU A 4 0.12 -29.88 -3.33
N ALA A 5 1.07 -30.75 -2.98
CA ALA A 5 2.38 -30.36 -2.46
C ALA A 5 3.14 -29.47 -3.46
N ASN A 6 3.16 -29.84 -4.74
CA ASN A 6 3.76 -29.02 -5.79
C ASN A 6 3.04 -27.67 -5.96
N GLY A 7 1.71 -27.66 -5.91
CA GLY A 7 0.93 -26.42 -5.95
C GLY A 7 1.23 -25.49 -4.78
N LEU A 8 1.30 -26.04 -3.57
CA LEU A 8 1.62 -25.29 -2.35
C LEU A 8 3.04 -24.72 -2.39
N LYS A 9 4.01 -25.49 -2.90
CA LYS A 9 5.39 -25.02 -3.11
C LYS A 9 5.43 -23.82 -4.05
N VAL A 10 4.77 -23.90 -5.21
CA VAL A 10 4.72 -22.81 -6.19
C VAL A 10 4.06 -21.56 -5.59
N ARG A 11 2.92 -21.72 -4.91
CA ARG A 11 2.22 -20.62 -4.20
C ARG A 11 3.16 -19.92 -3.22
N SER A 12 3.86 -20.69 -2.40
CA SER A 12 4.73 -20.15 -1.35
C SER A 12 5.89 -19.35 -1.93
N VAL A 13 6.49 -19.82 -3.04
CA VAL A 13 7.54 -19.08 -3.76
C VAL A 13 6.98 -17.77 -4.34
N ILE A 14 5.80 -17.80 -4.96
CA ILE A 14 5.15 -16.58 -5.49
C ILE A 14 4.93 -15.56 -4.37
N TYR A 15 4.47 -16.00 -3.20
CA TYR A 15 4.24 -15.15 -2.04
C TYR A 15 5.53 -14.51 -1.52
N VAL A 16 6.61 -15.29 -1.40
CA VAL A 16 7.92 -14.80 -0.96
C VAL A 16 8.47 -13.77 -1.94
N VAL A 17 8.55 -14.11 -3.23
CA VAL A 17 9.12 -13.23 -4.27
C VAL A 17 8.31 -11.94 -4.38
N SER A 18 6.99 -12.07 -4.48
CA SER A 18 6.11 -10.91 -4.62
C SER A 18 6.12 -10.05 -3.35
N GLY A 19 6.22 -10.68 -2.17
CA GLY A 19 6.35 -9.99 -0.87
C GLY A 19 7.59 -9.12 -0.82
N ILE A 20 8.74 -9.68 -1.20
CA ILE A 20 10.01 -8.94 -1.29
C ILE A 20 9.89 -7.78 -2.30
N CYS A 21 9.36 -8.04 -3.49
CA CYS A 21 9.17 -6.99 -4.50
C CYS A 21 8.25 -5.86 -4.00
N SER A 22 7.14 -6.21 -3.36
CA SER A 22 6.18 -5.25 -2.80
C SER A 22 6.85 -4.37 -1.73
N ILE A 23 7.62 -4.96 -0.81
CA ILE A 23 8.36 -4.22 0.22
C ILE A 23 9.34 -3.25 -0.44
N ILE A 24 10.18 -3.71 -1.37
CA ILE A 24 11.19 -2.87 -2.03
C ILE A 24 10.54 -1.71 -2.78
N PHE A 25 9.51 -1.98 -3.58
CA PHE A 25 8.87 -0.96 -4.41
C PHE A 25 8.18 0.10 -3.56
N ASN A 26 7.53 -0.30 -2.48
CA ASN A 26 6.90 0.64 -1.57
C ASN A 26 7.93 1.42 -0.73
N LEU A 27 9.04 0.81 -0.34
CA LEU A 27 10.14 1.57 0.28
C LEU A 27 10.70 2.64 -0.66
N ILE A 28 10.87 2.33 -1.95
CA ILE A 28 11.29 3.32 -2.96
C ILE A 28 10.29 4.47 -3.03
N ILE A 29 8.99 4.18 -3.10
CA ILE A 29 7.93 5.21 -3.13
C ILE A 29 8.00 6.10 -1.88
N ALA A 30 8.08 5.49 -0.70
CA ALA A 30 8.16 6.21 0.57
C ALA A 30 9.40 7.12 0.63
N VAL A 31 10.58 6.63 0.25
CA VAL A 31 11.83 7.41 0.22
C VAL A 31 11.72 8.60 -0.73
N VAL A 32 11.18 8.40 -1.94
CA VAL A 32 11.00 9.49 -2.91
C VAL A 32 10.05 10.56 -2.35
N ILE A 33 8.93 10.18 -1.73
CA ILE A 33 7.99 11.14 -1.14
C ILE A 33 8.66 11.93 0.00
N LEU A 34 9.41 11.26 0.88
CA LEU A 34 10.05 11.89 2.03
C LEU A 34 11.23 12.79 1.64
N SER A 35 11.87 12.54 0.50
CA SER A 35 13.04 13.30 0.04
C SER A 35 12.76 14.77 -0.31
N ASN A 36 11.49 15.17 -0.46
CA ASN A 36 11.12 16.53 -0.83
C ASN A 36 9.95 17.06 0.02
N ARG A 37 10.16 18.18 0.71
CA ARG A 37 9.16 18.78 1.63
C ARG A 37 7.83 19.12 0.94
N THR A 38 7.88 19.54 -0.32
CA THR A 38 6.68 19.88 -1.10
C THR A 38 5.91 18.62 -1.50
N LEU A 39 6.61 17.57 -1.93
CA LEU A 39 5.99 16.27 -2.23
C LEU A 39 5.40 15.64 -0.96
N LYS A 40 6.13 15.64 0.15
CA LYS A 40 5.66 15.13 1.45
C LYS A 40 4.31 15.72 1.86
N LYS A 41 4.14 17.05 1.76
CA LYS A 41 2.87 17.72 2.11
C LYS A 41 1.72 17.35 1.17
N LYS A 42 2.00 17.17 -0.13
CA LYS A 42 0.99 16.88 -1.16
C LYS A 42 0.61 15.41 -1.24
N MET A 43 1.53 14.50 -0.90
CA MET A 43 1.41 13.05 -1.09
C MET A 43 1.33 12.28 0.22
N ILE A 44 0.89 12.92 1.31
CA ILE A 44 0.93 12.29 2.63
C ILE A 44 0.07 11.02 2.71
N LEU A 45 -1.14 11.01 2.13
CA LEU A 45 -1.96 9.79 2.08
C LEU A 45 -1.34 8.71 1.19
N HIS A 46 -0.68 9.09 0.09
CA HIS A 46 0.07 8.14 -0.73
C HIS A 46 1.30 7.56 -0.01
N PHE A 47 1.91 8.31 0.91
CA PHE A 47 2.93 7.78 1.80
C PHE A 47 2.36 6.72 2.75
N PHE A 48 1.22 6.99 3.40
CA PHE A 48 0.54 5.99 4.23
C PHE A 48 0.11 4.76 3.43
N LEU A 49 -0.39 4.96 2.21
CA LEU A 49 -0.72 3.87 1.28
C LEU A 49 0.52 3.02 0.97
N SER A 50 1.68 3.65 0.80
CA SER A 50 2.92 2.94 0.54
C SER A 50 3.39 2.15 1.76
N ILE A 51 3.31 2.71 2.97
CA ILE A 51 3.59 1.97 4.20
C ILE A 51 2.63 0.79 4.37
N GLY A 52 1.32 0.99 4.18
CA GLY A 52 0.32 -0.07 4.27
C GLY A 52 0.58 -1.21 3.28
N ASN A 53 0.90 -0.90 2.02
CA ASN A 53 1.30 -1.88 1.02
C ASN A 53 2.62 -2.60 1.39
N GLY A 54 3.57 -1.90 2.02
CA GLY A 54 4.81 -2.49 2.54
C GLY A 54 4.54 -3.50 3.66
N VAL A 55 3.69 -3.15 4.63
CA VAL A 55 3.25 -4.08 5.70
C VAL A 55 2.50 -5.26 5.09
N ASN A 56 1.68 -5.04 4.06
CA ASN A 56 1.02 -6.13 3.35
C ASN A 56 2.03 -7.04 2.64
N GLY A 57 3.08 -6.48 2.03
CA GLY A 57 4.20 -7.26 1.51
C GLY A 57 4.89 -8.13 2.56
N ILE A 58 5.03 -7.65 3.80
CA ILE A 58 5.53 -8.44 4.94
C ILE A 58 4.57 -9.59 5.25
N SER A 59 3.26 -9.37 5.24
CA SER A 59 2.27 -10.44 5.42
C SER A 59 2.51 -11.58 4.42
N TYR A 60 2.60 -11.26 3.13
CA TYR A 60 2.83 -12.28 2.09
C TYR A 60 4.16 -13.01 2.26
N LEU A 61 5.23 -12.29 2.64
CA LEU A 61 6.52 -12.91 2.92
C LEU A 61 6.42 -13.92 4.07
N VAL A 62 5.77 -13.54 5.17
CA VAL A 62 5.58 -14.42 6.35
C VAL A 62 4.67 -15.60 6.01
N CYS A 63 3.56 -15.38 5.28
CA CYS A 63 2.70 -16.44 4.75
C CYS A 63 3.50 -17.44 3.92
N GLY A 64 4.30 -16.96 2.96
CA GLY A 64 5.07 -17.80 2.06
C GLY A 64 6.13 -18.64 2.79
N ILE A 65 6.85 -18.04 3.75
CA ILE A 65 7.82 -18.78 4.59
C ILE A 65 7.11 -19.81 5.47
N GLY A 66 5.98 -19.44 6.10
CA GLY A 66 5.19 -20.35 6.92
C GLY A 66 4.67 -21.56 6.14
N TYR A 67 4.21 -21.34 4.91
CA TYR A 67 3.73 -22.41 4.03
C TYR A 67 4.87 -23.34 3.59
N LEU A 68 6.08 -22.83 3.34
CA LEU A 68 7.25 -23.66 3.09
C LEU A 68 7.63 -24.52 4.30
N GLY A 69 7.56 -23.96 5.51
CA GLY A 69 7.79 -24.70 6.75
C GLY A 69 6.80 -25.85 6.93
N MET A 70 5.50 -25.57 6.80
CA MET A 70 4.47 -26.62 6.90
C MET A 70 4.56 -27.69 5.81
N LEU A 71 5.05 -27.32 4.62
CA LEU A 71 5.32 -28.29 3.57
C LEU A 71 6.50 -29.21 3.93
N ALA A 72 7.53 -28.70 4.61
CA ALA A 72 8.66 -29.50 5.08
C ALA A 72 8.23 -30.49 6.18
N ASP A 73 7.33 -30.06 7.07
CA ASP A 73 6.83 -30.87 8.20
C ASP A 73 5.66 -31.79 7.81
N ASN A 74 5.18 -31.74 6.56
CA ASN A 74 3.96 -32.42 6.09
C ASN A 74 2.70 -32.14 6.94
N ALA A 75 2.65 -30.98 7.61
CA ALA A 75 1.58 -30.62 8.55
C ALA A 75 0.38 -29.91 7.87
N PHE A 76 0.46 -29.59 6.59
CA PHE A 76 -0.50 -28.72 5.89
C PHE A 76 -1.94 -29.28 5.77
N THR A 77 -2.14 -30.58 5.98
CA THR A 77 -3.48 -31.23 5.97
C THR A 77 -4.11 -31.37 7.35
N ASN A 78 -3.39 -31.03 8.41
CA ASN A 78 -3.92 -31.14 9.77
C ASN A 78 -5.07 -30.17 9.98
N LEU A 79 -6.05 -30.61 10.77
CA LEU A 79 -7.20 -29.81 11.16
C LEU A 79 -6.98 -29.23 12.55
N ILE A 80 -7.06 -27.91 12.64
CA ILE A 80 -6.97 -27.15 13.89
C ILE A 80 -8.19 -26.23 14.03
N THR A 81 -8.38 -25.64 15.20
CA THR A 81 -9.48 -24.70 15.43
C THR A 81 -9.13 -23.30 14.90
N PRO A 82 -10.11 -22.47 14.51
CA PRO A 82 -9.88 -21.08 14.11
C PRO A 82 -9.12 -20.26 15.16
N TRP A 83 -9.41 -20.49 16.45
CA TRP A 83 -8.70 -19.84 17.55
C TRP A 83 -7.22 -20.23 17.58
N GLU A 84 -6.89 -21.52 17.48
CA GLU A 84 -5.51 -21.99 17.39
C GLU A 84 -4.80 -21.39 16.18
N CYS A 85 -5.49 -21.26 15.04
CA CYS A 85 -4.95 -20.60 13.85
C CYS A 85 -4.48 -19.17 14.14
N LEU A 86 -5.30 -18.35 14.79
CA LEU A 86 -4.94 -16.97 15.10
C LEU A 86 -3.84 -16.88 16.17
N VAL A 87 -3.84 -17.74 17.18
CA VAL A 87 -2.90 -17.62 18.31
C VAL A 87 -1.54 -18.26 18.00
N THR A 88 -1.51 -19.36 17.25
CA THR A 88 -0.26 -20.11 17.01
C THR A 88 0.47 -19.67 15.75
N LYS A 89 -0.24 -19.12 14.77
CA LYS A 89 0.33 -18.74 13.48
C LYS A 89 0.29 -17.21 13.32
N PRO A 90 1.41 -16.56 12.98
CA PRO A 90 1.45 -15.09 12.87
C PRO A 90 0.85 -14.56 11.56
N TRP A 91 0.86 -15.36 10.49
CA TRP A 91 0.45 -14.89 9.17
C TRP A 91 -1.01 -14.44 9.03
N PRO A 92 -2.06 -15.08 9.60
CA PRO A 92 -3.43 -14.61 9.44
C PRO A 92 -3.66 -13.26 10.14
N ILE A 93 -3.03 -13.03 11.30
CA ILE A 93 -3.09 -11.74 12.02
C ILE A 93 -2.49 -10.64 11.14
N ILE A 94 -1.28 -10.86 10.64
CA ILE A 94 -0.57 -9.86 9.83
C ILE A 94 -1.33 -9.64 8.52
N ALA A 95 -1.87 -10.69 7.89
CA ALA A 95 -2.66 -10.59 6.66
C ALA A 95 -3.94 -9.79 6.85
N LEU A 96 -4.70 -10.03 7.92
CA LEU A 96 -5.90 -9.28 8.23
C LEU A 96 -5.56 -7.80 8.45
N TYR A 97 -4.60 -7.54 9.33
CA TYR A 97 -4.23 -6.19 9.72
C TYR A 97 -3.67 -5.39 8.53
N ALA A 98 -2.75 -6.00 7.79
CA ALA A 98 -2.06 -5.33 6.69
C ALA A 98 -2.90 -5.22 5.42
N GLY A 99 -3.77 -6.20 5.17
CA GLY A 99 -4.68 -6.23 4.03
C GLY A 99 -5.71 -5.12 4.07
N GLU A 100 -6.00 -4.54 5.24
CA GLU A 100 -6.96 -3.44 5.38
C GLU A 100 -6.39 -2.05 5.09
N LEU A 101 -5.15 -1.83 5.52
CA LEU A 101 -4.50 -0.52 5.47
C LEU A 101 -4.59 0.12 4.09
N PRO A 102 -4.18 -0.53 2.98
CA PRO A 102 -4.21 0.13 1.68
C PRO A 102 -5.64 0.31 1.15
N VAL A 103 -6.61 -0.54 1.48
CA VAL A 103 -8.00 -0.40 1.00
C VAL A 103 -8.66 0.84 1.56
N ILE A 104 -8.59 1.00 2.89
CA ILE A 104 -9.15 2.17 3.57
C ILE A 104 -8.40 3.41 3.09
N THR A 105 -7.08 3.32 2.92
CA THR A 105 -6.30 4.47 2.42
C THR A 105 -6.67 4.83 0.98
N HIS A 106 -6.92 3.87 0.09
CA HIS A 106 -7.40 4.09 -1.27
C HIS A 106 -8.73 4.84 -1.26
N PHE A 107 -9.68 4.37 -0.44
CA PHE A 107 -10.97 5.04 -0.26
C PHE A 107 -10.80 6.49 0.22
N LEU A 108 -9.95 6.73 1.22
CA LEU A 108 -9.69 8.07 1.74
C LEU A 108 -9.00 9.00 0.72
N ILE A 109 -8.10 8.47 -0.11
CA ILE A 109 -7.48 9.23 -1.22
C ILE A 109 -8.56 9.65 -2.23
N SER A 110 -9.44 8.73 -2.62
CA SER A 110 -10.52 9.01 -3.56
C SER A 110 -11.55 9.99 -2.98
N LEU A 111 -11.86 9.86 -1.69
CA LEU A 111 -12.75 10.77 -0.97
C LEU A 111 -12.15 12.18 -0.85
N GLU A 112 -10.87 12.29 -0.52
CA GLU A 112 -10.16 13.57 -0.50
C GLU A 112 -10.27 14.29 -1.86
N LEU A 113 -10.00 13.56 -2.94
CA LEU A 113 -10.07 14.10 -4.30
C LEU A 113 -11.50 14.48 -4.70
N PHE A 114 -12.48 13.70 -4.28
CA PHE A 114 -13.88 14.01 -4.48
C PHE A 114 -14.25 15.34 -3.81
N ILE A 115 -13.90 15.51 -2.53
CA ILE A 115 -14.17 16.74 -1.78
C ILE A 115 -13.42 17.93 -2.42
N ALA A 116 -12.16 17.74 -2.81
CA ALA A 116 -11.36 18.79 -3.46
C ALA A 116 -11.99 19.26 -4.79
N THR A 117 -12.55 18.32 -5.56
CA THR A 117 -13.13 18.59 -6.89
C THR A 117 -14.51 19.22 -6.80
N PHE A 118 -15.40 18.65 -5.98
CA PHE A 118 -16.80 19.08 -5.93
C PHE A 118 -17.07 20.19 -4.91
N ARG A 119 -16.24 20.32 -3.87
CA ARG A 119 -16.41 21.30 -2.79
C ARG A 119 -15.08 22.02 -2.45
N PRO A 120 -14.48 22.74 -3.41
CA PRO A 120 -13.16 23.37 -3.23
C PRO A 120 -13.12 24.43 -2.11
N GLY A 121 -14.25 25.06 -1.77
CA GLY A 121 -14.33 25.99 -0.64
C GLY A 121 -14.14 25.31 0.72
N ILE A 122 -14.80 24.16 0.91
CA ILE A 122 -14.66 23.34 2.14
C ILE A 122 -13.24 22.79 2.22
N TYR A 123 -12.73 22.26 1.11
CA TYR A 123 -11.37 21.72 1.05
C TYR A 123 -10.32 22.77 1.44
N ARG A 124 -10.38 24.00 0.90
CA ARG A 124 -9.41 25.05 1.25
C ARG A 124 -9.47 25.48 2.72
N ARG A 125 -10.66 25.47 3.35
CA ARG A 125 -10.84 25.91 4.74
C ARG A 125 -10.36 24.86 5.74
N TYR A 126 -10.70 23.59 5.54
CA TYR A 126 -10.51 22.55 6.55
C TYR A 126 -9.33 21.61 6.25
N TRP A 127 -8.90 21.49 5.00
CA TRP A 127 -7.99 20.42 4.59
C TRP A 127 -6.51 20.77 4.79
N ARG A 128 -6.12 20.94 6.05
CA ARG A 128 -4.73 21.19 6.49
C ARG A 128 -3.93 19.89 6.57
N SER A 129 -2.60 19.97 6.55
CA SER A 129 -1.71 18.80 6.65
C SER A 129 -1.97 17.93 7.88
N PHE A 130 -2.41 18.52 8.99
CA PHE A 130 -2.77 17.80 10.20
C PHE A 130 -3.93 16.82 9.99
N TYR A 131 -5.04 17.25 9.38
CA TYR A 131 -6.19 16.37 9.08
C TYR A 131 -5.83 15.25 8.11
N LYS A 132 -4.93 15.52 7.15
CA LYS A 132 -4.42 14.46 6.27
C LYS A 132 -3.62 13.40 7.04
N MET A 133 -2.90 13.78 8.10
CA MET A 133 -2.23 12.80 8.96
C MET A 133 -3.24 11.97 9.74
N ILE A 134 -4.29 12.59 10.29
CA ILE A 134 -5.37 11.85 10.97
C ILE A 134 -6.00 10.83 10.02
N PHE A 135 -6.30 11.24 8.79
CA PHE A 135 -6.84 10.34 7.76
C PHE A 135 -5.84 9.24 7.38
N GLY A 136 -4.55 9.52 7.38
CA GLY A 136 -3.52 8.50 7.16
C GLY A 136 -3.37 7.49 8.31
N LEU A 137 -3.68 7.91 9.54
CA LEU A 137 -3.62 7.07 10.74
C LEU A 137 -4.92 6.28 10.99
N SER A 138 -6.06 6.74 10.49
CA SER A 138 -7.33 6.06 10.73
C SER A 138 -7.39 4.61 10.22
N PRO A 139 -6.78 4.20 9.08
CA PRO A 139 -6.74 2.79 8.67
C PRO A 139 -6.17 1.88 9.76
N TRP A 140 -5.13 2.32 10.47
CA TRP A 140 -4.49 1.54 11.54
C TRP A 140 -5.42 1.31 12.72
N VAL A 141 -6.23 2.31 13.06
CA VAL A 141 -7.23 2.20 14.13
C VAL A 141 -8.34 1.24 13.71
N PHE A 142 -8.85 1.36 12.48
CA PHE A 142 -9.85 0.44 11.93
C PHE A 142 -9.34 -0.99 11.90
N SER A 143 -8.10 -1.22 11.50
CA SER A 143 -7.48 -2.55 11.46
C SER A 143 -7.27 -3.16 12.84
N SER A 144 -6.99 -2.34 13.86
CA SER A 144 -6.95 -2.83 15.24
C SER A 144 -8.34 -3.29 15.73
N ILE A 145 -9.40 -2.53 15.40
CA ILE A 145 -10.79 -2.89 15.78
C ILE A 145 -11.26 -4.14 15.04
N SER A 146 -10.92 -4.23 13.74
CA SER A 146 -11.24 -5.38 12.91
C SER A 146 -10.52 -6.64 13.39
N LEU A 147 -9.24 -6.54 13.73
CA LEU A 147 -8.48 -7.64 14.32
C LEU A 147 -9.10 -8.13 15.64
N PHE A 148 -9.49 -7.21 16.53
CA PHE A 148 -10.18 -7.59 17.76
C PHE A 148 -11.50 -8.34 17.49
N SER A 149 -12.25 -7.86 16.49
CA SER A 149 -13.50 -8.50 16.06
C SER A 149 -13.27 -9.88 15.44
N ALA A 150 -12.16 -10.08 14.73
CA ALA A 150 -11.74 -11.38 14.21
C ALA A 150 -11.44 -12.39 15.32
N PHE A 151 -10.75 -11.98 16.38
CA PHE A 151 -10.52 -12.84 17.55
C PHE A 151 -11.82 -13.27 18.23
N LEU A 152 -12.77 -12.35 18.42
CA LEU A 152 -14.09 -12.67 18.99
C LEU A 152 -14.86 -13.66 18.10
N SER A 153 -14.81 -13.47 16.77
CA SER A 153 -15.44 -14.37 15.81
C SER A 153 -14.79 -15.76 15.79
N ALA A 154 -13.46 -15.83 15.84
CA ALA A 154 -12.71 -17.09 15.87
C ALA A 154 -12.97 -17.87 17.17
N ALA A 155 -13.04 -17.19 18.32
CA ALA A 155 -13.41 -17.79 19.59
C ALA A 155 -14.82 -18.40 19.53
N ARG A 156 -15.81 -17.63 19.03
CA ARG A 156 -17.19 -18.10 18.86
C ARG A 156 -17.30 -19.29 17.91
N SER A 157 -16.54 -19.28 16.82
CA SER A 157 -16.53 -20.36 15.82
C SER A 157 -15.89 -21.63 16.39
N THR A 158 -14.83 -21.46 17.20
CA THR A 158 -14.19 -22.57 17.93
C THR A 158 -15.15 -23.20 18.95
N SER A 159 -15.91 -22.40 19.70
CA SER A 159 -16.93 -22.92 20.63
C SER A 159 -18.05 -23.70 19.93
N ARG A 160 -18.25 -23.49 18.62
CA ARG A 160 -19.20 -24.27 17.80
C ARG A 160 -18.60 -25.55 17.22
N GLY A 161 -17.33 -25.84 17.49
CA GLY A 161 -16.65 -27.05 17.01
C GLY A 161 -16.16 -26.97 15.55
N THR A 162 -16.14 -25.77 14.94
CA THR A 162 -15.62 -25.59 13.58
C THR A 162 -14.13 -25.89 13.53
N LYS A 163 -13.68 -26.59 12.48
CA LYS A 163 -12.27 -26.89 12.20
C LYS A 163 -11.85 -26.26 10.89
N THR A 164 -10.57 -25.93 10.78
CA THR A 164 -9.92 -25.38 9.58
C THR A 164 -8.57 -26.06 9.36
N TYR A 165 -8.04 -25.96 8.14
CA TYR A 165 -6.72 -26.47 7.82
C TYR A 165 -5.62 -25.63 8.47
N GLU A 166 -4.50 -26.27 8.82
CA GLU A 166 -3.34 -25.63 9.46
C GLU A 166 -2.70 -24.53 8.61
N MET A 167 -3.01 -24.47 7.30
CA MET A 167 -2.65 -23.35 6.44
C MET A 167 -3.28 -22.01 6.88
N CYS A 168 -4.35 -22.04 7.67
CA CYS A 168 -5.04 -20.87 8.23
C CYS A 168 -5.32 -19.80 7.19
N HIS A 169 -6.10 -20.16 6.16
CA HIS A 169 -6.59 -19.19 5.19
C HIS A 169 -7.41 -18.12 5.92
N LEU A 170 -7.27 -16.85 5.52
CA LEU A 170 -7.83 -15.72 6.27
C LEU A 170 -9.34 -15.84 6.49
N PHE A 171 -10.07 -16.36 5.48
CA PHE A 171 -11.51 -16.57 5.56
C PHE A 171 -11.89 -17.56 6.66
N ASP A 172 -11.19 -18.70 6.74
CA ASP A 172 -11.49 -19.76 7.71
C ASP A 172 -10.92 -19.45 9.10
N ALA A 173 -9.75 -18.81 9.16
CA ALA A 173 -9.05 -18.50 10.42
C ALA A 173 -9.83 -17.53 11.31
N CYS A 174 -10.58 -16.59 10.73
CA CYS A 174 -11.41 -15.66 11.47
C CYS A 174 -12.86 -16.14 11.69
N GLY A 175 -13.22 -17.30 11.12
CA GLY A 175 -14.58 -17.82 11.07
C GLY A 175 -15.40 -17.24 9.91
N GLU A 176 -16.27 -18.08 9.34
CA GLU A 176 -17.01 -17.80 8.10
C GLU A 176 -17.80 -16.49 8.13
N PHE A 177 -18.48 -16.18 9.24
CA PHE A 177 -19.31 -14.98 9.35
C PHE A 177 -18.47 -13.69 9.24
N PHE A 178 -17.38 -13.60 10.02
CA PHE A 178 -16.49 -12.45 9.95
C PHE A 178 -15.73 -12.43 8.63
N GLY A 179 -15.19 -13.57 8.18
CA GLY A 179 -14.46 -13.68 6.91
C GLY A 179 -15.29 -13.17 5.73
N THR A 180 -16.57 -13.54 5.67
CA THR A 180 -17.52 -13.04 4.67
C THR A 180 -17.72 -11.53 4.78
N GLY A 181 -18.13 -11.03 5.95
CA GLY A 181 -18.46 -9.62 6.14
C GLY A 181 -17.25 -8.71 5.89
N HIS A 182 -16.08 -9.14 6.34
CA HIS A 182 -14.81 -8.47 6.11
C HIS A 182 -14.51 -8.40 4.61
N MET A 183 -14.40 -9.53 3.90
CA MET A 183 -14.02 -9.56 2.47
C MET A 183 -15.00 -8.78 1.58
N LEU A 184 -16.31 -8.91 1.82
CA LEU A 184 -17.33 -8.14 1.09
C LEU A 184 -17.26 -6.65 1.41
N GLY A 185 -17.02 -6.28 2.68
CA GLY A 185 -16.80 -4.91 3.09
C GLY A 185 -15.59 -4.28 2.39
N MET A 186 -14.48 -5.02 2.31
CA MET A 186 -13.28 -4.59 1.59
C MET A 186 -13.54 -4.42 0.09
N ALA A 187 -14.25 -5.38 -0.54
CA ALA A 187 -14.64 -5.30 -1.94
C ALA A 187 -15.54 -4.07 -2.22
N LEU A 188 -16.50 -3.80 -1.33
CA LEU A 188 -17.39 -2.64 -1.42
C LEU A 188 -16.60 -1.33 -1.30
N LEU A 189 -15.65 -1.22 -0.36
CA LEU A 189 -14.82 -0.02 -0.22
C LEU A 189 -13.99 0.25 -1.48
N TYR A 190 -13.40 -0.77 -2.11
CA TYR A 190 -12.68 -0.59 -3.37
C TYR A 190 -13.61 -0.20 -4.52
N PHE A 191 -14.80 -0.78 -4.60
CA PHE A 191 -15.81 -0.40 -5.58
C PHE A 191 -16.22 1.08 -5.42
N LEU A 192 -16.55 1.50 -4.20
CA LEU A 192 -16.88 2.90 -3.89
C LEU A 192 -15.71 3.84 -4.18
N SER A 193 -14.49 3.45 -3.81
CA SER A 193 -13.28 4.23 -4.11
C SER A 193 -13.08 4.43 -5.61
N SER A 194 -13.30 3.38 -6.40
CA SER A 194 -13.21 3.42 -7.86
C SER A 194 -14.28 4.29 -8.49
N LEU A 195 -15.52 4.21 -7.98
CA LEU A 195 -16.62 5.07 -8.41
C LEU A 195 -16.31 6.55 -8.14
N LEU A 196 -15.83 6.89 -6.94
CA LEU A 196 -15.44 8.25 -6.57
C LEU A 196 -14.32 8.78 -7.47
N ALA A 197 -13.28 7.98 -7.71
CA ALA A 197 -12.18 8.35 -8.60
C ALA A 197 -12.67 8.60 -10.04
N CYS A 198 -13.57 7.76 -10.55
CA CYS A 198 -14.17 7.91 -11.88
C CYS A 198 -14.98 9.21 -11.99
N CYS A 199 -15.85 9.49 -11.00
CA CYS A 199 -16.64 10.73 -10.93
C CYS A 199 -15.75 11.99 -10.95
N VAL A 200 -14.65 11.97 -10.18
CA VAL A 200 -13.66 13.06 -10.17
C VAL A 200 -13.02 13.25 -11.54
N PHE A 201 -12.63 12.16 -12.19
CA PHE A 201 -11.99 12.22 -13.51
C PHE A 201 -12.93 12.76 -14.59
N ILE A 202 -14.18 12.27 -14.63
CA ILE A 202 -15.20 12.77 -15.56
C ILE A 202 -15.38 14.28 -15.38
N LYS A 203 -15.50 14.76 -14.13
CA LYS A 203 -15.62 16.20 -13.87
C LYS A 203 -14.37 16.98 -14.26
N ALA A 204 -13.19 16.46 -14.01
CA ALA A 204 -11.94 17.11 -14.40
C ALA A 204 -11.82 17.27 -15.93
N VAL A 205 -12.26 16.27 -16.70
CA VAL A 205 -12.32 16.33 -18.17
C VAL A 205 -13.39 17.31 -18.63
N GLN A 206 -14.60 17.26 -18.06
CA GLN A 206 -15.72 18.14 -18.43
C GLN A 206 -15.43 19.63 -18.21
N VAL A 207 -14.79 19.97 -17.08
CA VAL A 207 -14.47 21.35 -16.71
C VAL A 207 -13.35 21.92 -17.60
N LYS A 208 -12.84 21.14 -18.59
CA LYS A 208 -11.62 21.43 -19.35
C LYS A 208 -10.56 21.99 -18.41
N ALA A 209 -10.26 21.25 -17.34
CA ALA A 209 -9.30 21.69 -16.33
C ALA A 209 -8.08 22.27 -17.08
N THR A 210 -7.91 23.58 -16.94
CA THR A 210 -7.02 24.39 -17.80
C THR A 210 -5.55 23.98 -17.67
N ASN A 211 -5.24 23.04 -16.76
CA ASN A 211 -3.92 22.50 -16.53
C ASN A 211 -3.84 20.99 -16.82
N PRO A 212 -3.13 20.57 -17.90
CA PRO A 212 -2.94 19.16 -18.23
C PRO A 212 -2.21 18.37 -17.13
N ILE A 213 -1.49 19.05 -16.23
CA ILE A 213 -0.80 18.43 -15.09
C ILE A 213 -1.82 17.86 -14.09
N ASP A 214 -2.92 18.55 -13.83
CA ASP A 214 -3.90 18.11 -12.84
C ASP A 214 -4.75 16.95 -13.37
N THR A 215 -5.08 16.95 -14.67
CA THR A 215 -5.73 15.81 -15.33
C THR A 215 -4.87 14.54 -15.22
N ARG A 216 -3.55 14.63 -15.42
CA ARG A 216 -2.64 13.49 -15.25
C ARG A 216 -2.62 12.98 -13.80
N ARG A 217 -2.66 13.89 -12.81
CA ARG A 217 -2.73 13.51 -11.39
C ARG A 217 -4.02 12.77 -11.06
N HIS A 218 -5.15 13.18 -11.62
CA HIS A 218 -6.42 12.45 -11.46
C HIS A 218 -6.38 11.09 -12.18
N ALA A 219 -5.77 11.02 -13.36
CA ALA A 219 -5.58 9.76 -14.09
C ALA A 219 -4.76 8.73 -13.29
N VAL A 220 -3.74 9.15 -12.53
CA VAL A 220 -3.02 8.27 -11.59
C VAL A 220 -4.00 7.60 -10.64
N VAL A 221 -4.84 8.37 -9.97
CA VAL A 221 -5.74 7.81 -8.93
C VAL A 221 -6.81 6.93 -9.54
N VAL A 222 -7.34 7.27 -10.71
CA VAL A 222 -8.24 6.37 -11.45
C VAL A 222 -7.53 5.07 -11.80
N ALA A 223 -6.33 5.12 -12.37
CA ALA A 223 -5.59 3.91 -12.75
C ALA A 223 -5.32 3.03 -11.54
N LEU A 224 -4.84 3.60 -10.43
CA LEU A 224 -4.59 2.88 -9.19
C LEU A 224 -5.86 2.20 -8.65
N ASN A 225 -6.99 2.91 -8.59
CA ASN A 225 -8.25 2.34 -8.12
C ASN A 225 -8.82 1.29 -9.08
N PHE A 226 -8.71 1.53 -10.38
CA PHE A 226 -9.14 0.57 -11.40
C PHE A 226 -8.40 -0.75 -11.26
N PHE A 227 -7.06 -0.73 -11.18
CA PHE A 227 -6.29 -1.95 -10.95
C PHE A 227 -6.65 -2.61 -9.61
N ALA A 228 -6.84 -1.83 -8.55
CA ALA A 228 -7.25 -2.38 -7.26
C ALA A 228 -8.63 -3.05 -7.30
N PHE A 229 -9.59 -2.51 -8.04
CA PHE A 229 -10.91 -3.12 -8.21
C PHE A 229 -10.81 -4.49 -8.90
N PHE A 230 -10.08 -4.59 -10.01
CA PHE A 230 -9.95 -5.86 -10.74
C PHE A 230 -9.10 -6.89 -10.00
N LEU A 231 -8.03 -6.45 -9.33
CA LEU A 231 -7.07 -7.34 -8.69
C LEU A 231 -7.41 -7.67 -7.22
N ILE A 232 -8.37 -6.97 -6.60
CA ILE A 232 -8.76 -7.23 -5.21
C ILE A 232 -10.26 -7.44 -5.06
N ALA A 233 -11.09 -6.46 -5.46
CA ALA A 233 -12.52 -6.52 -5.19
C ALA A 233 -13.19 -7.73 -5.86
N ILE A 234 -12.89 -8.01 -7.14
CA ILE A 234 -13.41 -9.17 -7.85
C ILE A 234 -12.91 -10.48 -7.20
N PRO A 235 -11.59 -10.69 -6.99
CA PRO A 235 -11.09 -11.87 -6.27
C PRO A 235 -11.71 -12.10 -4.89
N TYR A 236 -11.96 -11.04 -4.11
CA TYR A 236 -12.61 -11.16 -2.80
C TYR A 236 -14.04 -11.67 -2.88
N VAL A 237 -14.82 -11.19 -3.84
CA VAL A 237 -16.17 -11.73 -4.09
C VAL A 237 -16.10 -13.20 -4.50
N LEU A 238 -15.17 -13.56 -5.40
CA LEU A 238 -14.99 -14.95 -5.82
C LEU A 238 -14.57 -15.88 -4.67
N ILE A 239 -13.68 -15.42 -3.79
CA ILE A 239 -13.27 -16.17 -2.59
C ILE A 239 -14.47 -16.40 -1.67
N VAL A 240 -15.32 -15.39 -1.46
CA VAL A 240 -16.54 -15.54 -0.65
C VAL A 240 -17.53 -16.52 -1.30
N LEU A 241 -17.76 -16.42 -2.61
CA LEU A 241 -18.62 -17.36 -3.33
C LEU A 241 -18.10 -18.80 -3.26
N ASN A 242 -16.78 -18.99 -3.28
CA ASN A 242 -16.15 -20.28 -3.08
C ASN A 242 -16.31 -20.78 -1.63
N GLY A 243 -16.13 -19.89 -0.64
CA GLY A 243 -16.38 -20.21 0.78
C GLY A 243 -17.82 -20.63 1.05
N TRP A 244 -18.79 -20.01 0.37
CA TRP A 244 -20.20 -20.39 0.42
C TRP A 244 -20.56 -21.62 -0.42
N SER A 245 -19.57 -22.27 -1.04
CA SER A 245 -19.77 -23.42 -1.93
C SER A 245 -20.71 -23.16 -3.12
N ILE A 246 -20.89 -21.89 -3.52
CA ILE A 246 -21.68 -21.51 -4.71
C ILE A 246 -20.89 -21.79 -5.98
N ILE A 247 -19.57 -21.58 -5.93
CA ILE A 247 -18.62 -21.94 -6.98
C ILE A 247 -17.57 -22.89 -6.41
N SER A 248 -16.95 -23.70 -7.27
CA SER A 248 -15.81 -24.53 -6.91
C SER A 248 -14.56 -24.03 -7.64
N LEU A 249 -13.67 -23.36 -6.91
CA LEU A 249 -12.38 -22.98 -7.42
C LEU A 249 -11.43 -24.17 -7.34
N THR A 250 -10.65 -24.39 -8.39
CA THR A 250 -9.51 -25.30 -8.30
C THR A 250 -8.49 -24.74 -7.30
N PHE A 251 -7.73 -25.61 -6.65
CA PHE A 251 -6.66 -25.21 -5.72
C PHE A 251 -5.73 -24.13 -6.33
N GLY A 252 -5.36 -24.27 -7.61
CA GLY A 252 -4.56 -23.26 -8.33
C GLY A 252 -5.29 -21.94 -8.56
N GLY A 253 -6.61 -21.99 -8.82
CA GLY A 253 -7.45 -20.80 -8.97
C GLY A 253 -7.53 -19.99 -7.67
N GLU A 254 -7.81 -20.66 -6.55
CA GLU A 254 -7.84 -20.03 -5.22
C GLU A 254 -6.49 -19.37 -4.88
N CYS A 255 -5.39 -20.10 -5.11
CA CYS A 255 -4.03 -19.56 -4.89
C CYS A 255 -3.77 -18.30 -5.72
N THR A 256 -4.22 -18.29 -6.99
CA THR A 256 -4.06 -17.15 -7.88
C THR A 256 -4.84 -15.95 -7.37
N LEU A 257 -6.11 -16.15 -6.96
CA LEU A 257 -6.96 -15.08 -6.42
C LEU A 257 -6.42 -14.49 -5.11
N TYR A 258 -5.86 -15.28 -4.20
CA TYR A 258 -5.21 -14.72 -3.02
C TYR A 258 -3.91 -13.97 -3.36
N SER A 259 -3.24 -14.33 -4.45
CA SER A 259 -2.03 -13.65 -4.90
C SER A 259 -2.31 -12.34 -5.62
N THR A 260 -3.49 -12.15 -6.22
CA THR A 260 -3.74 -10.96 -7.07
C THR A 260 -3.61 -9.65 -6.32
N TYR A 261 -3.92 -9.64 -5.03
CA TYR A 261 -3.79 -8.46 -4.19
C TYR A 261 -2.38 -7.89 -4.25
N ILE A 262 -1.35 -8.74 -4.08
CA ILE A 262 0.02 -8.25 -3.95
C ILE A 262 0.52 -7.57 -5.23
N TYR A 263 -0.02 -7.95 -6.38
CA TYR A 263 0.31 -7.31 -7.64
C TYR A 263 -0.11 -5.85 -7.68
N THR A 264 -1.18 -5.46 -6.98
CA THR A 264 -1.55 -4.03 -6.86
C THR A 264 -0.44 -3.22 -6.20
N SER A 265 0.18 -3.75 -5.15
CA SER A 265 1.29 -3.10 -4.45
C SER A 265 2.53 -2.94 -5.33
N VAL A 266 2.76 -3.87 -6.26
CA VAL A 266 3.87 -3.85 -7.23
C VAL A 266 3.58 -2.86 -8.38
N ILE A 267 2.34 -2.79 -8.87
CA ILE A 267 1.92 -1.91 -9.98
C ILE A 267 1.99 -0.43 -9.61
N ASN A 268 1.87 -0.10 -8.32
CA ASN A 268 1.88 1.29 -7.84
C ASN A 268 3.11 2.08 -8.29
N LEU A 269 4.32 1.51 -8.22
CA LEU A 269 5.55 2.21 -8.59
C LEU A 269 5.59 2.55 -10.09
N PRO A 270 5.40 1.59 -11.03
CA PRO A 270 5.26 1.90 -12.46
C PRO A 270 4.21 2.97 -12.76
N VAL A 271 3.05 2.94 -12.08
CA VAL A 271 2.00 3.95 -12.26
C VAL A 271 2.48 5.34 -11.82
N TYR A 272 3.15 5.46 -10.66
CA TYR A 272 3.71 6.75 -10.23
C TYR A 272 4.77 7.28 -11.18
N LEU A 273 5.68 6.41 -11.65
CA LEU A 273 6.75 6.80 -12.58
C LEU A 273 6.19 7.25 -13.94
N SER A 274 5.14 6.57 -14.43
CA SER A 274 4.56 6.83 -15.76
C SER A 274 3.69 8.09 -15.80
N PHE A 275 2.84 8.27 -14.79
CA PHE A 275 1.80 9.30 -14.83
C PHE A 275 2.12 10.56 -14.01
N ARG A 276 3.13 10.54 -13.11
CA ARG A 276 3.46 11.68 -12.24
C ARG A 276 4.88 12.21 -12.44
N ARG A 277 5.02 13.22 -13.31
CA ARG A 277 6.30 13.88 -13.64
C ARG A 277 7.06 14.40 -12.42
N ASP A 278 6.39 15.04 -11.46
CA ASP A 278 7.04 15.56 -10.24
C ASP A 278 7.72 14.45 -9.43
N PHE A 279 7.08 13.27 -9.37
CA PHE A 279 7.61 12.10 -8.67
C PHE A 279 8.78 11.49 -9.45
N TRP A 280 8.63 11.34 -10.77
CA TRP A 280 9.70 10.87 -11.66
C TRP A 280 10.97 11.72 -11.55
N GLN A 281 10.85 13.05 -11.61
CA GLN A 281 11.99 13.96 -11.47
C GLN A 281 12.68 13.81 -10.11
N GLN A 282 11.90 13.66 -9.03
CA GLN A 282 12.46 13.44 -7.71
C GLN A 282 13.11 12.06 -7.58
N PHE A 283 12.53 11.03 -8.19
CA PHE A 283 13.11 9.69 -8.25
C PHE A 283 14.47 9.70 -8.97
N LEU A 284 14.56 10.35 -10.14
CA LEU A 284 15.83 10.57 -10.83
C LEU A 284 16.82 11.34 -9.95
N LYS A 285 16.36 12.39 -9.26
CA LYS A 285 17.23 13.17 -8.38
C LYS A 285 17.83 12.31 -7.25
N VAL A 286 17.02 11.49 -6.58
CA VAL A 286 17.47 10.62 -5.48
C VAL A 286 18.41 9.52 -5.98
N THR A 287 18.14 8.93 -7.15
CA THR A 287 18.96 7.86 -7.72
C THR A 287 20.27 8.35 -8.33
N PHE A 288 20.28 9.52 -9.00
CA PHE A 288 21.45 10.05 -9.71
C PHE A 288 22.35 10.96 -8.86
N ILE A 289 21.84 11.71 -7.86
CA ILE A 289 22.71 12.54 -7.00
C ILE A 289 23.70 11.70 -6.18
N ARG A 290 23.33 10.47 -5.81
CA ARG A 290 24.24 9.57 -5.09
C ARG A 290 25.42 9.12 -5.95
N ARG A 291 25.27 9.05 -7.29
CA ARG A 291 26.39 8.76 -8.19
C ARG A 291 27.44 9.87 -8.19
N ASN A 292 27.02 11.13 -8.19
CA ASN A 292 27.97 12.25 -8.22
C ASN A 292 28.64 12.51 -6.87
N ALA A 293 27.94 12.29 -5.75
CA ALA A 293 28.53 12.43 -4.41
C ALA A 293 29.53 11.32 -4.05
N VAL A 294 29.34 10.10 -4.58
CA VAL A 294 30.30 8.99 -4.42
C VAL A 294 31.54 9.19 -5.31
N GLN A 295 31.39 9.80 -6.49
CA GLN A 295 32.52 10.15 -7.35
C GLN A 295 33.38 11.29 -6.74
N SER A 296 32.77 12.26 -6.04
CA SER A 296 33.52 13.38 -5.46
C SER A 296 34.35 13.00 -4.22
N SER A 297 33.97 11.95 -3.49
CA SER A 297 34.75 11.47 -2.32
C SER A 297 35.96 10.61 -2.70
N ILE A 298 36.05 10.11 -3.94
CA ILE A 298 37.21 9.37 -4.44
C ILE A 298 38.29 10.34 -4.98
N ASN A 299 37.89 11.53 -5.44
CA ASN A 299 38.81 12.53 -5.99
C ASN A 299 39.34 13.54 -4.94
N THR A 300 38.86 13.51 -3.70
CA THR A 300 39.30 14.44 -2.63
C THR A 300 40.36 13.87 -1.69
N SER A 301 40.79 12.61 -1.87
CA SER A 301 41.94 12.02 -1.16
C SER A 301 43.30 12.31 -1.82
N GLY A 302 43.35 13.17 -2.83
CA GLY A 302 44.59 13.53 -3.52
C GLY A 302 44.58 14.97 -4.01
N PHE A 303 44.46 15.97 -3.14
CA PHE A 303 45.08 17.28 -3.39
C PHE A 303 45.24 18.07 -2.08
N THR A 304 46.44 17.95 -1.53
CA THR A 304 46.98 18.78 -0.46
C THR A 304 47.47 20.11 -1.05
N GLN A 305 47.28 21.21 -0.31
CA GLN A 305 47.85 22.57 -0.50
C GLN A 305 47.35 23.34 -1.75
N THR A 306 46.91 24.60 -1.66
CA THR A 306 47.57 25.71 -0.96
C THR A 306 46.55 26.80 -0.59
N ARG A 307 46.57 27.25 0.67
CA ARG A 307 45.90 28.48 1.13
C ARG A 307 46.65 29.70 0.57
N VAL A 308 45.94 30.61 -0.10
CA VAL A 308 46.38 32.01 -0.20
C VAL A 308 45.35 32.87 0.53
N ILE A 309 45.85 33.56 1.54
CA ILE A 309 45.18 34.54 2.38
C ILE A 309 45.19 35.88 1.62
N GLN A 310 44.04 36.51 1.43
CA GLN A 310 43.95 37.94 1.08
C GLN A 310 42.94 38.64 2.01
N VAL A 311 43.57 39.20 3.04
CA VAL A 311 43.32 40.39 3.85
C VAL A 311 42.14 41.31 3.49
N LYS A 312 41.38 41.68 4.54
CA LYS A 312 40.40 42.79 4.62
C LYS A 312 41.03 44.15 4.28
N SER A 313 40.31 45.01 3.57
CA SER A 313 40.36 46.46 3.81
C SER A 313 38.96 47.05 3.95
N VAL A 314 38.72 47.63 5.11
CA VAL A 314 37.58 48.49 5.46
C VAL A 314 38.07 49.93 5.37
N VAL A 315 37.50 50.74 4.47
CA VAL A 315 37.36 52.22 4.47
C VAL A 315 36.36 52.49 3.32
N GLY A 316 35.27 53.26 3.36
CA GLY A 316 34.76 54.31 4.23
C GLY A 316 34.10 55.38 3.32
N ALA A 317 33.03 56.03 3.80
CA ALA A 317 32.28 57.17 3.23
C ALA A 317 31.36 56.87 2.03
N GLY A 318 30.15 57.42 1.87
CA GLY A 318 29.34 58.43 2.58
C GLY A 318 28.01 58.54 1.79
N LEU A 319 26.85 58.63 2.46
CA LEU A 319 26.05 59.85 2.64
C LEU A 319 25.20 60.31 1.42
N HIS A 320 23.90 60.54 1.71
CA HIS A 320 22.87 61.27 0.94
C HIS A 320 22.33 60.57 -0.34
N GLU A 321 21.05 60.62 -0.72
CA GLU A 321 19.98 61.58 -0.45
C GLU A 321 18.58 61.05 -0.88
N GLN A 322 17.57 61.37 -0.05
CA GLN A 322 16.18 61.78 -0.33
C GLN A 322 15.20 61.05 -1.29
N ASN A 323 14.05 60.70 -0.68
CA ASN A 323 12.66 61.04 -1.04
C ASN A 323 12.20 61.03 -2.50
N THR A 324 11.24 60.15 -2.80
CA THR A 324 9.84 60.51 -3.05
C THR A 324 8.93 59.30 -2.90
#